data_AF-A0A0G4MUA9-F1
#
_entry.id   AF-A0A0G4MUA9-F1
#
_cell.length_a   1.000
_cell.length_b   1.000
_cell.length_c   1.000
_cell.angle_alpha   90.00
_cell.angle_beta   90.00
_cell.angle_gamma   90.00
#
_symmetry.space_group_name_H-M   'P 1'
#
loop_
_entity.id
_entity.type
_entity.pdbx_description
1 polymer ?
#
loop_
_entity_poly.entity_id
_entity_poly.type
_entity_poly.pdbx_seq_one_letter_code
_entity_poly.pdbx_strand_id
1 'polypeptide(L)'
;QKIRSLEILPLEANGDPAIVRAYAAKFPGLSQPVSINVPNLLMWTVLACTRQREQLSTGAFSGNEGTRRLIIEQMRQMVLDLTTYTSQLRYRF
;
A
#
# COMPACT_ATOMS: atom_id res chain seq x y z
N GLN A 1 7.25 5.43 -6.65
CA GLN A 1 8.32 5.94 -5.76
C GLN A 1 7.87 7.11 -4.90
N LYS A 2 7.24 8.16 -5.45
CA LYS A 2 6.80 9.36 -4.70
C LYS A 2 5.93 9.12 -3.45
N ILE A 3 5.13 8.04 -3.41
CA ILE A 3 4.24 7.75 -2.27
C ILE A 3 5.01 7.15 -1.09
N ARG A 4 6.06 6.34 -1.35
CA ARG A 4 6.83 5.67 -0.29
C ARG A 4 7.59 6.67 0.58
N SER A 5 8.13 7.72 -0.05
CA SER A 5 8.87 8.79 0.65
C SER A 5 8.02 9.66 1.56
N LEU A 6 6.69 9.54 1.51
CA LEU A 6 5.80 10.32 2.39
C LEU A 6 5.67 9.69 3.78
N GLU A 7 6.01 8.40 3.93
CA GLU A 7 5.88 7.67 5.20
C GLU A 7 4.49 7.76 5.86
N ILE A 8 3.44 7.97 5.06
CA ILE A 8 2.04 8.01 5.51
C ILE A 8 1.39 6.62 5.43
N LEU A 9 1.78 5.82 4.42
CA LEU A 9 1.19 4.51 4.14
C LEU A 9 2.21 3.37 4.43
N PRO A 10 1.76 2.23 4.99
CA PRO A 10 2.63 1.10 5.33
C PRO A 10 3.00 0.25 4.10
N LEU A 11 3.66 0.84 3.09
CA LEU A 11 4.01 0.16 1.83
C LEU A 11 5.17 -0.84 1.94
N GLU A 12 5.83 -0.87 3.10
CA GLU A 12 6.98 -1.73 3.38
C GLU A 12 6.72 -2.64 4.60
N ALA A 13 5.45 -2.76 5.01
CA ALA A 13 5.06 -3.67 6.08
C ALA A 13 5.28 -5.14 5.71
N ASN A 14 5.12 -5.51 4.43
CA ASN A 14 5.33 -6.87 3.94
C ASN A 14 4.57 -7.93 4.76
N GLY A 15 3.35 -7.60 5.21
CA GLY A 15 2.53 -8.47 6.05
C GLY A 15 2.82 -8.40 7.55
N ASP A 16 3.75 -7.56 8.02
CA ASP A 16 3.97 -7.34 9.45
C ASP A 16 2.87 -6.43 10.04
N PRO A 17 1.95 -6.96 10.88
CA PRO A 17 0.88 -6.18 11.47
C PRO A 17 1.39 -5.13 12.47
N ALA A 18 2.58 -5.30 13.06
CA ALA A 18 3.16 -4.31 13.98
C ALA A 18 3.52 -3.02 13.24
N ILE A 19 4.09 -3.13 12.04
CA ILE A 19 4.37 -1.97 11.18
C ILE A 19 3.06 -1.28 10.80
N VAL A 20 2.05 -2.02 10.33
CA VAL A 20 0.74 -1.45 9.99
C VAL A 20 0.13 -0.67 11.16
N ARG A 21 0.16 -1.25 12.37
CA ARG A 21 -0.31 -0.58 13.60
C ARG A 21 0.49 0.68 13.93
N ALA A 22 1.81 0.66 13.75
CA ALA A 22 2.65 1.83 13.99
C ALA A 22 2.28 2.99 13.06
N TYR A 23 2.01 2.73 11.79
CA TYR A 23 1.51 3.76 10.86
C TYR A 23 0.12 4.26 11.26
N ALA A 24 -0.80 3.38 11.68
CA ALA A 24 -2.14 3.79 12.11
C ALA A 24 -2.10 4.63 13.40
N ALA A 25 -1.16 4.35 14.30
CA ALA A 25 -0.94 5.12 15.53
C ALA A 25 -0.42 6.55 15.25
N LYS A 26 0.33 6.76 14.15
CA LYS A 26 0.82 8.09 13.74
C LYS A 26 -0.26 8.96 13.09
N PHE A 27 -1.32 8.34 12.54
CA PHE A 27 -2.37 9.05 11.80
C PHE A 27 -2.99 10.26 12.55
N PRO A 28 -3.33 10.19 13.85
CA PRO A 28 -3.87 11.34 14.57
C PRO A 28 -2.91 12.54 14.69
N GLY A 29 -1.60 12.31 14.53
CA GLY A 29 -0.58 13.35 14.56
C GLY A 29 -0.41 14.07 13.21
N LEU A 30 -1.10 13.65 12.16
CA LEU A 30 -1.07 14.32 10.86
C LEU A 30 -1.86 15.64 10.93
N SER A 31 -1.36 16.68 10.25
CA SER A 31 -2.08 17.94 10.14
C SER A 31 -3.39 17.74 9.37
N GLN A 32 -4.41 18.55 9.69
CA GLN A 32 -5.72 18.42 9.07
C GLN A 32 -5.70 18.47 7.52
N PRO A 33 -4.90 19.35 6.86
CA PRO A 33 -4.78 19.35 5.40
C PRO A 33 -4.19 18.05 4.83
N VAL A 34 -3.38 17.32 5.59
CA VAL A 34 -2.83 16.03 5.17
C VAL A 34 -3.84 14.92 5.43
N SER A 35 -4.41 14.86 6.64
CA SER A 35 -5.36 13.82 7.07
C SER A 35 -6.57 13.69 6.14
N ILE A 36 -7.12 14.82 5.68
CA ILE A 36 -8.26 14.83 4.75
C ILE A 36 -7.94 14.23 3.37
N ASN A 37 -6.65 14.22 2.98
CA ASN A 37 -6.20 13.69 1.70
C ASN A 37 -5.75 12.21 1.77
N VAL A 38 -5.60 11.63 2.97
CA VAL A 38 -5.15 10.24 3.15
C VAL A 38 -6.11 9.22 2.50
N PRO A 39 -7.45 9.34 2.57
CA PRO A 39 -8.36 8.43 1.86
C PRO A 39 -8.14 8.41 0.34
N ASN A 40 -7.92 9.59 -0.26
CA ASN A 40 -7.64 9.70 -1.69
C ASN A 40 -6.29 9.06 -2.04
N LEU A 41 -5.26 9.31 -1.22
CA LEU A 41 -3.95 8.70 -1.38
C LEU A 41 -4.01 7.17 -1.30
N LEU A 42 -4.77 6.62 -0.35
CA LEU A 42 -5.02 5.19 -0.21
C LEU A 42 -5.65 4.62 -1.48
N MET A 43 -6.72 5.24 -1.97
CA MET A 43 -7.43 4.80 -3.17
C MET A 43 -6.52 4.79 -4.39
N TRP A 44 -5.76 5.86 -4.63
CA TRP A 44 -4.81 5.93 -5.74
C TRP A 44 -3.69 4.89 -5.62
N THR A 45 -3.23 4.62 -4.40
CA THR A 45 -2.17 3.63 -4.18
C THR A 45 -2.66 2.22 -4.47
N VAL A 46 -3.86 1.85 -3.98
CA VAL A 46 -4.48 0.55 -4.29
C VAL A 46 -4.71 0.40 -5.80
N LEU A 47 -5.23 1.44 -6.46
CA LEU A 47 -5.44 1.42 -7.91
C LEU A 47 -4.12 1.22 -8.68
N ALA A 48 -3.06 1.93 -8.28
CA ALA A 48 -1.74 1.79 -8.90
C ALA A 48 -1.17 0.37 -8.70
N CYS A 49 -1.26 -0.19 -7.50
CA CYS A 49 -0.83 -1.57 -7.20
C CYS A 49 -1.59 -2.59 -8.05
N THR A 50 -2.92 -2.47 -8.15
CA THR A 50 -3.75 -3.39 -8.95
C THR A 50 -3.41 -3.31 -10.44
N ARG A 51 -3.33 -2.10 -11.01
CA ARG A 51 -2.98 -1.92 -12.44
C ARG A 51 -1.58 -2.46 -12.76
N GLN A 52 -0.60 -2.20 -11.89
CA GLN A 52 0.76 -2.69 -12.07
C GLN A 52 0.83 -4.22 -11.99
N ARG A 53 0.06 -4.83 -11.08
CA ARG A 53 -0.06 -6.29 -10.97
C ARG A 53 -0.68 -6.90 -12.22
N GLU A 54 -1.74 -6.29 -12.76
CA GLU A 54 -2.38 -6.73 -14.01
C GLU A 54 -1.40 -6.69 -15.19
N GLN A 55 -0.65 -5.59 -15.34
CA GLN A 55 0.39 -5.47 -16.37
C GLN A 55 1.48 -6.54 -16.25
N LEU A 56 1.92 -6.83 -15.02
CA LEU A 56 2.91 -7.88 -14.77
C LEU A 56 2.35 -9.27 -15.05
N SER A 57 1.05 -9.49 -14.82
CA SER A 57 0.40 -10.78 -15.06
C SER A 57 0.16 -11.06 -16.55
N THR A 58 0.03 -10.03 -17.38
CA THR A 58 -0.25 -10.16 -18.83
C THR A 58 0.99 -10.07 -19.70
N GLY A 59 2.13 -9.61 -19.16
CA GLY A 59 3.40 -9.55 -19.88
C GLY A 59 3.84 -10.92 -20.39
N ALA A 60 4.23 -11.02 -21.66
CA ALA A 60 4.71 -12.25 -22.28
C ALA A 60 5.98 -12.79 -21.61
N PHE A 61 6.15 -14.12 -21.69
CA PHE A 61 7.29 -14.90 -21.17
C PHE A 61 8.63 -14.16 -21.37
N SER A 62 9.19 -13.67 -20.28
CA SER A 62 10.58 -13.18 -20.23
C SER A 62 11.37 -14.09 -19.28
N GLY A 63 12.69 -14.15 -19.43
CA GLY A 63 13.57 -14.97 -18.58
C GLY A 63 13.51 -14.68 -17.07
N ASN A 64 12.69 -13.72 -16.65
CA ASN A 64 12.63 -13.18 -15.29
C ASN A 64 11.34 -13.59 -14.54
N GLU A 65 10.72 -14.70 -14.93
CA GLU A 65 9.46 -15.24 -14.35
C GLU A 65 9.45 -15.26 -12.82
N GLY A 66 10.54 -15.69 -12.18
CA GLY A 66 10.66 -15.75 -10.72
C GLY A 66 10.55 -14.36 -10.06
N THR A 67 11.32 -13.40 -10.57
CA THR A 67 11.28 -12.00 -10.11
C THR A 67 9.90 -11.39 -10.33
N ARG A 68 9.27 -11.68 -11.46
CA ARG A 68 7.92 -11.20 -11.77
C ARG A 68 6.88 -11.71 -10.78
N ARG A 69 6.90 -13.02 -10.48
CA ARG A 69 5.99 -13.62 -9.48
C ARG A 69 6.20 -13.01 -8.09
N LEU A 70 7.46 -12.77 -7.71
CA LEU A 70 7.79 -12.12 -6.45
C LEU A 70 7.20 -10.70 -6.37
N ILE A 71 7.33 -9.91 -7.44
CA ILE A 71 6.76 -8.55 -7.48
C ILE A 71 5.22 -8.59 -7.43
N ILE A 72 4.59 -9.55 -8.11
CA ILE A 72 3.12 -9.75 -8.07
C ILE A 72 2.67 -10.04 -6.63
N GLU A 73 3.36 -10.92 -5.91
CA GLU A 73 3.02 -11.24 -4.53
C GLU A 73 3.28 -10.06 -3.60
N GLN A 74 4.38 -9.33 -3.79
CA GLN A 74 4.65 -8.09 -3.04
C GLN A 74 3.54 -7.05 -3.26
N MET A 75 3.04 -6.88 -4.48
CA MET A 75 1.93 -5.96 -4.76
C MET A 75 0.62 -6.44 -4.12
N ARG A 76 0.38 -7.75 -4.13
CA ARG A 76 -0.76 -8.34 -3.43
C ARG A 76 -0.69 -8.08 -1.93
N GLN A 77 0.48 -8.29 -1.33
CA GLN A 77 0.71 -8.07 0.09
C GLN A 77 0.55 -6.58 0.46
N MET A 78 1.07 -5.65 -0.34
CA MET A 78 0.87 -4.21 -0.13
C MET A 78 -0.63 -3.85 -0.09
N VAL A 79 -1.44 -4.40 -0.99
CA VAL A 79 -2.90 -4.14 -0.99
C VAL A 79 -3.57 -4.68 0.27
N LEU A 80 -3.15 -5.86 0.76
CA LEU A 80 -3.64 -6.40 2.04
C LEU A 80 -3.25 -5.50 3.21
N ASP A 81 -2.00 -5.07 3.29
CA ASP A 81 -1.50 -4.20 4.35
C ASP A 81 -2.26 -2.86 4.39
N LEU A 82 -2.55 -2.27 3.22
CA LEU A 82 -3.37 -1.05 3.09
C LEU A 82 -4.85 -1.28 3.50
N THR A 83 -5.38 -2.47 3.25
CA THR A 83 -6.74 -2.85 3.68
C THR A 83 -6.80 -3.01 5.20
N THR A 84 -5.79 -3.64 5.80
CA THR A 84 -5.66 -3.72 7.26
C THR A 84 -5.48 -2.33 7.88
N TYR A 85 -4.63 -1.48 7.29
CA TYR A 85 -4.42 -0.11 7.73
C TYR A 85 -5.73 0.69 7.75
N THR A 86 -6.50 0.66 6.66
CA THR A 86 -7.80 1.35 6.59
C THR A 86 -8.80 0.84 7.61
N SER A 87 -8.83 -0.47 7.88
CA SER A 87 -9.69 -1.04 8.91
C SER A 87 -9.39 -0.48 10.32
N GLN A 88 -8.13 -0.19 10.62
CA GLN A 88 -7.71 0.41 11.91
C GLN A 88 -8.07 1.89 12.01
N LEU A 89 -8.22 2.57 10.88
CA LEU A 89 -8.63 3.97 10.81
C LEU A 89 -10.14 4.18 10.77
N ARG A 90 -10.94 3.10 10.64
CA ARG A 90 -12.39 3.16 10.40
C ARG A 90 -13.19 3.91 11.47
N TYR A 91 -12.66 4.05 12.68
CA TYR A 91 -13.26 4.82 13.78
C TYR A 91 -12.67 6.23 13.93
N ARG A 92 -11.83 6.68 12.99
CA ARG A 92 -11.11 7.96 12.99
C ARG A 92 -11.41 8.82 11.76
N PHE A 93 -12.31 8.34 10.88
CA PHE A 93 -12.89 9.07 9.77
C PHE A 93 -14.32 9.48 10.09
#